data_AF-A0A9X2JEE6-F1
#
_entry.id   AF-A0A9X2JEE6-F1
#
_cell.length_a   1.000
_cell.length_b   1.000
_cell.length_c   1.000
_cell.angle_alpha   90.00
_cell.angle_beta   90.00
_cell.angle_gamma   90.00
#
_symmetry.space_group_name_H-M   'P 1'
#
loop_
_entity.id
_entity.type
_entity.pdbx_description
1 polymer ?
#
loop_
_entity_poly.entity_id
_entity_poly.type
_entity_poly.pdbx_seq_one_letter_code
_entity_poly.pdbx_strand_id
1 'polypeptide(L)'
;MNRQMPQLNPIILLLSAAFCTLVSSTFAQNSINVGLQRAKNPPMQTVSREPPVLPDPQEPFEVRDDFTLIESLDEFRAAIKASGQKVRLKPGIYRAESVDPPVGSDQHIFAATGSNNHFDLRGVVIETPVSVQSKLSRAAHVSDCWHLFGDNNTFEGGYFRNVIDRPYPDYSVAENEFEVLGSGNSFVDCTFVIQGSVPYGYSDFYGKGGPNFGRLNKHGFLSIVGAQHTRLSGCQVYMQSFGHCIHFHAADGVVIENCLLSGTLRPTNDIFAEQVGRAVEYDFQVMYRGKRPIPHDEMIPLTEDGIRTYGGDKNITVTDTTIERFRGCVQILCESDVTLKNVTVLEAGDFSFDVSAGDQGKVELRNCRADVAYNPVFNLTRGATPKDAFYEVTILSPAEGVKPTPRSSLGTICGERCTFILHDGTTRPLPAEANQLHCGGNKGLANSTVKNYTSARLLLSERVRDCTIESVGPVDDRGAGNRVMRIEPED
;
A
#
# COMPACT_ATOMS: atom_id res chain seq x y z
N MET A 1 53.12 11.06 -45.20
CA MET A 1 51.93 11.93 -45.12
C MET A 1 50.99 11.29 -44.12
N ASN A 2 51.01 11.80 -42.89
CA ASN A 2 50.28 11.28 -41.73
C ASN A 2 48.78 11.52 -41.90
N ARG A 3 47.96 10.48 -41.77
CA ARG A 3 46.53 10.61 -41.47
C ARG A 3 46.28 10.02 -40.09
N GLN A 4 46.17 10.90 -39.10
CA GLN A 4 45.64 10.60 -37.78
C GLN A 4 44.15 10.23 -37.92
N MET A 5 43.76 9.11 -37.34
CA MET A 5 42.35 8.81 -37.03
C MET A 5 41.99 9.47 -35.69
N PRO A 6 40.79 10.05 -35.54
CA PRO A 6 40.34 10.59 -34.27
C PRO A 6 39.93 9.47 -33.31
N GLN A 7 40.44 9.54 -32.09
CA GLN A 7 40.00 8.72 -30.96
C GLN A 7 38.59 9.14 -30.54
N LEU A 8 37.67 8.17 -30.48
CA LEU A 8 36.34 8.34 -29.90
C LEU A 8 36.42 8.06 -28.39
N ASN A 9 35.92 9.02 -27.60
CA ASN A 9 35.72 8.91 -26.15
C ASN A 9 34.72 7.77 -25.83
N PRO A 10 34.94 6.97 -24.78
CA PRO A 10 33.91 6.09 -24.27
C PRO A 10 32.93 6.91 -23.42
N ILE A 11 31.71 7.11 -23.95
CA ILE A 11 30.57 7.55 -23.16
C ILE A 11 30.22 6.40 -22.20
N ILE A 12 30.24 6.72 -20.91
CA ILE A 12 29.73 5.89 -19.82
C ILE A 12 28.23 5.74 -20.05
N LEU A 13 27.80 4.58 -20.55
CA LEU A 13 26.40 4.18 -20.59
C LEU A 13 26.08 3.54 -19.23
N LEU A 14 25.54 4.33 -18.31
CA LEU A 14 24.86 3.84 -17.12
C LEU A 14 23.56 3.16 -17.58
N LEU A 15 23.65 1.86 -17.85
CA LEU A 15 22.50 0.97 -17.98
C LEU A 15 21.85 0.83 -16.60
N SER A 16 20.83 1.65 -16.34
CA SER A 16 19.81 1.37 -15.33
C SER A 16 18.97 0.20 -15.82
N ALA A 17 19.50 -1.01 -15.62
CA ALA A 17 18.72 -2.24 -15.76
C ALA A 17 17.65 -2.25 -14.68
N ALA A 18 16.47 -1.72 -15.01
CA ALA A 18 15.26 -1.94 -14.24
C ALA A 18 15.01 -3.46 -14.22
N PHE A 19 15.21 -4.07 -13.06
CA PHE A 19 14.76 -5.42 -12.74
C PHE A 19 13.23 -5.45 -12.87
N CYS A 20 12.71 -5.66 -14.08
CA CYS A 20 11.37 -6.22 -14.27
C CYS A 20 11.45 -7.68 -13.81
N THR A 21 11.33 -7.88 -12.50
CA THR A 21 11.00 -9.20 -11.97
C THR A 21 9.63 -9.56 -12.52
N LEU A 22 9.57 -10.58 -13.36
CA LEU A 22 8.33 -11.23 -13.76
C LEU A 22 7.65 -11.73 -12.47
N VAL A 23 6.65 -10.99 -12.01
CA VAL A 23 5.81 -11.37 -10.87
C VAL A 23 4.91 -12.51 -11.36
N SER A 24 5.36 -13.75 -11.19
CA SER A 24 4.51 -14.92 -11.40
C SER A 24 3.45 -14.93 -10.30
N SER A 25 2.22 -14.55 -10.63
CA SER A 25 1.07 -14.73 -9.74
C SER A 25 0.70 -16.22 -9.70
N THR A 26 1.08 -16.91 -8.64
CA THR A 26 0.69 -18.31 -8.42
C THR A 26 -0.65 -18.37 -7.68
N PHE A 27 -1.71 -18.78 -8.37
CA PHE A 27 -2.91 -19.30 -7.70
C PHE A 27 -2.59 -20.69 -7.14
N ALA A 28 -2.20 -20.81 -5.87
CA ALA A 28 -2.23 -22.11 -5.16
C ALA A 28 -1.89 -21.98 -3.68
N GLN A 29 -2.87 -21.67 -2.82
CA GLN A 29 -2.90 -22.34 -1.51
C GLN A 29 -3.85 -23.54 -1.63
N ASN A 30 -3.29 -24.69 -2.01
CA ASN A 30 -4.05 -25.96 -2.05
C ASN A 30 -4.34 -26.50 -0.64
N SER A 31 -3.80 -25.87 0.41
CA SER A 31 -4.00 -26.24 1.81
C SER A 31 -4.92 -25.26 2.53
N ILE A 32 -5.89 -25.80 3.27
CA ILE A 32 -6.75 -25.01 4.16
C ILE A 32 -5.89 -24.30 5.22
N ASN A 33 -5.92 -22.97 5.24
CA ASN A 33 -5.37 -22.19 6.35
C ASN A 33 -6.44 -21.99 7.44
N VAL A 34 -6.50 -22.89 8.42
CA VAL A 34 -7.47 -22.84 9.53
C VAL A 34 -7.31 -21.63 10.45
N GLY A 35 -6.22 -20.87 10.30
CA GLY A 35 -5.99 -19.61 10.97
C GLY A 35 -6.69 -18.42 10.30
N LEU A 36 -6.97 -18.48 8.99
CA LEU A 36 -7.58 -17.38 8.24
C LEU A 36 -9.01 -17.70 7.74
N GLN A 37 -9.44 -18.95 7.88
CA GLN A 37 -10.77 -19.38 7.48
C GLN A 37 -11.29 -20.56 8.30
N ARG A 38 -12.61 -20.79 8.25
CA ARG A 38 -13.23 -21.93 8.92
C ARG A 38 -12.88 -23.23 8.20
N ALA A 39 -12.50 -24.26 8.95
CA ALA A 39 -12.09 -25.56 8.41
C ALA A 39 -13.16 -26.32 7.60
N LYS A 40 -14.44 -25.93 7.71
CA LYS A 40 -15.56 -26.52 6.94
C LYS A 40 -15.68 -25.95 5.53
N ASN A 41 -15.04 -24.80 5.26
CA ASN A 41 -15.01 -24.21 3.93
C ASN A 41 -13.88 -24.86 3.10
N PRO A 42 -13.98 -24.87 1.76
CA PRO A 42 -12.85 -25.23 0.91
C PRO A 42 -11.64 -24.30 1.15
N PRO A 43 -10.42 -24.67 0.69
CA PRO A 43 -9.28 -23.75 0.68
C PRO A 43 -9.64 -22.44 0.00
N MET A 44 -9.47 -21.30 0.71
CA MET A 44 -9.67 -19.98 0.12
C MET A 44 -8.73 -19.78 -1.04
N GLN A 45 -9.27 -19.43 -2.20
CA GLN A 45 -8.44 -19.05 -3.34
C GLN A 45 -7.96 -17.62 -3.15
N THR A 46 -6.65 -17.43 -3.11
CA THR A 46 -6.04 -16.10 -2.98
C THR A 46 -4.94 -15.89 -4.00
N VAL A 47 -4.71 -14.62 -4.33
CA VAL A 47 -3.52 -14.15 -5.05
C VAL A 47 -2.75 -13.25 -4.08
N SER A 48 -1.62 -13.73 -3.60
CA SER A 48 -0.73 -13.01 -2.69
C SER A 48 0.72 -13.27 -3.06
N ARG A 49 1.60 -12.34 -2.73
CA ARG A 49 3.05 -12.59 -2.82
C ARG A 49 3.49 -13.42 -1.63
N GLU A 50 4.34 -14.40 -1.86
CA GLU A 50 4.99 -15.12 -0.76
C GLU A 50 6.04 -14.23 -0.11
N PRO A 51 6.06 -14.14 1.23
CA PRO A 51 7.15 -13.46 1.93
C PRO A 51 8.47 -14.21 1.73
N PRO A 52 9.63 -13.53 1.88
CA PRO A 52 10.92 -14.20 1.85
C PRO A 52 11.00 -15.27 2.93
N VAL A 53 11.84 -16.28 2.69
CA VAL A 53 12.12 -17.32 3.69
C VAL A 53 12.66 -16.67 4.96
N LEU A 54 12.29 -17.22 6.12
CA LEU A 54 12.83 -16.75 7.39
C LEU A 54 14.37 -16.86 7.38
N PRO A 55 15.09 -15.89 7.97
CA PRO A 55 16.53 -15.99 8.12
C PRO A 55 16.91 -17.24 8.92
N ASP A 56 18.00 -17.90 8.52
CA ASP A 56 18.54 -19.04 9.27
C ASP A 56 19.30 -18.53 10.50
N PRO A 57 18.85 -18.85 11.73
CA PRO A 57 19.51 -18.39 12.96
C PRO A 57 20.90 -19.00 13.17
N GLN A 58 21.32 -19.99 12.37
CA GLN A 58 22.65 -20.58 12.41
C GLN A 58 23.67 -19.89 11.50
N GLU A 59 23.24 -18.95 10.65
CA GLU A 59 24.17 -18.21 9.80
C GLU A 59 25.18 -17.41 10.65
N PRO A 60 26.47 -17.42 10.28
CA PRO A 60 27.46 -16.59 10.92
C PRO A 60 27.04 -15.11 10.88
N PHE A 61 27.18 -14.42 12.00
CA PHE A 61 26.83 -13.01 12.10
C PHE A 61 27.95 -12.20 12.74
N GLU A 62 27.94 -10.91 12.45
CA GLU A 62 28.84 -9.93 13.04
C GLU A 62 28.11 -9.06 14.09
N VAL A 63 28.90 -8.56 15.03
CA VAL A 63 28.53 -7.45 15.90
C VAL A 63 29.36 -6.28 15.44
N ARG A 64 28.71 -5.20 15.02
CA ARG A 64 29.39 -3.98 14.58
C ARG A 64 30.13 -3.36 15.76
N ASP A 65 31.24 -2.68 15.48
CA ASP A 65 31.91 -1.84 16.48
C ASP A 65 30.87 -0.90 17.10
N ASP A 66 30.93 -0.72 18.42
CA ASP A 66 30.00 0.09 19.23
C ASP A 66 28.59 -0.48 19.51
N PHE A 67 28.24 -1.65 18.98
CA PHE A 67 26.99 -2.33 19.32
C PHE A 67 27.16 -3.26 20.52
N THR A 68 26.20 -3.20 21.44
CA THR A 68 26.09 -4.16 22.54
C THR A 68 25.29 -5.37 22.08
N LEU A 69 25.88 -6.57 22.16
CA LEU A 69 25.17 -7.82 21.91
C LEU A 69 24.24 -8.15 23.08
N ILE A 70 22.99 -8.46 22.75
CA ILE A 70 22.02 -9.08 23.67
C ILE A 70 21.49 -10.37 23.03
N GLU A 71 21.00 -11.30 23.84
CA GLU A 71 20.65 -12.65 23.35
C GLU A 71 19.19 -13.03 23.56
N SER A 72 18.42 -12.23 24.30
CA SER A 72 17.05 -12.55 24.68
C SER A 72 16.03 -11.47 24.33
N LEU A 73 14.76 -11.87 24.20
CA LEU A 73 13.65 -10.94 24.00
C LEU A 73 13.43 -10.03 25.22
N ASP A 74 13.73 -10.50 26.43
CA ASP A 74 13.60 -9.71 27.66
C ASP A 74 14.65 -8.60 27.74
N GLU A 75 15.90 -8.89 27.36
CA GLU A 75 16.93 -7.85 27.20
C GLU A 75 16.55 -6.85 26.12
N PHE A 76 15.97 -7.31 25.01
CA PHE A 76 15.51 -6.43 23.95
C PHE A 76 14.34 -5.54 24.43
N ARG A 77 13.38 -6.11 25.16
CA ARG A 77 12.29 -5.36 25.81
C ARG A 77 12.80 -4.31 26.80
N ALA A 78 13.89 -4.59 27.51
CA ALA A 78 14.53 -3.60 28.37
C ALA A 78 15.23 -2.51 27.54
N ALA A 79 15.94 -2.90 26.47
CA ALA A 79 16.66 -1.98 25.60
C ALA A 79 15.75 -0.97 24.88
N ILE A 80 14.60 -1.41 24.34
CA ILE A 80 13.64 -0.50 23.67
C ILE A 80 13.01 0.54 24.60
N LYS A 81 13.15 0.36 25.92
CA LYS A 81 12.67 1.31 26.95
C LYS A 81 13.75 2.30 27.39
N ALA A 82 15.01 2.02 27.10
CA ALA A 82 16.15 2.88 27.40
C ALA A 82 16.54 3.72 26.18
N SER A 83 17.20 4.86 26.40
CA SER A 83 17.63 5.77 25.34
C SER A 83 19.13 5.64 25.03
N GLY A 84 19.54 6.06 23.84
CA GLY A 84 20.95 6.13 23.43
C GLY A 84 21.62 4.76 23.27
N GLN A 85 20.83 3.72 23.02
CA GLN A 85 21.30 2.35 22.89
C GLN A 85 21.75 2.07 21.46
N LYS A 86 22.85 1.34 21.30
CA LYS A 86 23.20 0.64 20.05
C LYS A 86 23.26 -0.84 20.36
N VAL A 87 22.29 -1.58 19.85
CA VAL A 87 22.03 -2.95 20.28
C VAL A 87 21.98 -3.87 19.08
N ARG A 88 22.75 -4.95 19.16
CA ARG A 88 22.66 -6.09 18.26
C ARG A 88 21.89 -7.17 18.99
N LEU A 89 20.70 -7.51 18.51
CA LEU A 89 20.03 -8.71 18.99
C LEU A 89 20.59 -9.91 18.20
N LYS A 90 21.03 -10.94 18.92
CA LYS A 90 21.54 -12.18 18.32
C LYS A 90 20.53 -12.74 17.31
N PRO A 91 20.95 -13.20 16.12
CA PRO A 91 20.05 -13.88 15.19
C PRO A 91 19.29 -15.02 15.85
N GLY A 92 18.00 -15.13 15.56
CA GLY A 92 17.11 -15.98 16.32
C GLY A 92 15.64 -15.72 16.03
N ILE A 93 14.79 -16.63 16.48
CA ILE A 93 13.34 -16.47 16.45
C ILE A 93 12.86 -16.18 17.87
N TYR A 94 12.30 -14.99 18.06
CA TYR A 94 11.88 -14.46 19.34
C TYR A 94 10.36 -14.30 19.36
N ARG A 95 9.68 -15.15 20.13
CA ARG A 95 8.22 -15.10 20.26
C ARG A 95 7.80 -14.32 21.50
N ALA A 96 6.92 -13.34 21.32
CA ALA A 96 6.29 -12.66 22.45
C ALA A 96 5.34 -13.62 23.20
N GLU A 97 5.43 -13.61 24.54
CA GLU A 97 4.55 -14.41 25.42
C GLU A 97 3.64 -13.53 26.30
N SER A 98 4.01 -12.26 26.45
CA SER A 98 3.41 -11.27 27.35
C SER A 98 3.19 -9.92 26.66
N VAL A 99 2.39 -9.09 27.31
CA VAL A 99 2.18 -7.68 26.97
C VAL A 99 2.98 -6.81 27.93
N ASP A 100 3.47 -5.67 27.47
CA ASP A 100 4.09 -4.69 28.37
C ASP A 100 3.00 -3.94 29.17
N PRO A 101 3.37 -3.31 30.32
CA PRO A 101 2.45 -2.45 31.05
C PRO A 101 1.95 -1.29 30.17
N PRO A 102 0.67 -0.91 30.27
CA PRO A 102 0.14 0.22 29.52
C PRO A 102 0.91 1.53 29.76
N VAL A 103 1.00 2.36 28.72
CA VAL A 103 1.51 3.73 28.82
C VAL A 103 0.32 4.65 28.61
N GLY A 104 -0.13 5.34 29.66
CA GLY A 104 -1.39 6.07 29.62
C GLY A 104 -2.59 5.12 29.41
N SER A 105 -3.40 5.38 28.39
CA SER A 105 -4.49 4.48 27.97
C SER A 105 -4.01 3.31 27.12
N ASP A 106 -2.82 3.42 26.55
CA ASP A 106 -2.42 2.63 25.37
C ASP A 106 -1.87 1.27 25.80
N GLN A 107 -2.31 0.23 25.11
CA GLN A 107 -2.01 -1.16 25.42
C GLN A 107 -1.24 -1.80 24.28
N HIS A 108 -0.22 -2.60 24.59
CA HIS A 108 0.66 -3.12 23.57
C HIS A 108 1.39 -4.39 23.97
N ILE A 109 1.88 -5.11 22.97
CA ILE A 109 2.82 -6.21 23.20
C ILE A 109 4.18 -5.61 23.58
N PHE A 110 4.63 -4.58 22.87
CA PHE A 110 5.91 -3.91 23.06
C PHE A 110 5.75 -2.38 23.17
N ALA A 111 6.28 -1.79 24.24
CA ALA A 111 6.41 -0.34 24.39
C ALA A 111 7.86 0.09 24.14
N ALA A 112 8.10 0.74 23.01
CA ALA A 112 9.38 1.39 22.73
C ALA A 112 9.32 2.85 23.21
N THR A 113 9.66 3.07 24.48
CA THR A 113 9.67 4.40 25.12
C THR A 113 11.02 5.10 25.06
N GLY A 114 12.08 4.37 24.75
CA GLY A 114 13.42 4.91 24.61
C GLY A 114 13.63 5.67 23.30
N SER A 115 14.53 6.64 23.31
CA SER A 115 14.86 7.47 22.14
C SER A 115 16.32 7.37 21.73
N ASN A 116 16.63 7.73 20.49
CA ASN A 116 17.97 7.74 19.91
C ASN A 116 18.65 6.36 19.95
N ASN A 117 17.88 5.31 19.70
CA ASN A 117 18.39 3.95 19.66
C ASN A 117 18.66 3.48 18.24
N HIS A 118 19.61 2.55 18.11
CA HIS A 118 19.85 1.80 16.87
C HIS A 118 19.82 0.30 17.19
N PHE A 119 18.79 -0.37 16.67
CA PHE A 119 18.61 -1.81 16.81
C PHE A 119 19.03 -2.50 15.50
N ASP A 120 20.15 -3.20 15.53
CA ASP A 120 20.60 -4.09 14.46
C ASP A 120 19.92 -5.45 14.65
N LEU A 121 18.89 -5.70 13.85
CA LEU A 121 18.01 -6.86 13.88
C LEU A 121 18.23 -7.79 12.68
N ARG A 122 19.33 -7.65 11.94
CA ARG A 122 19.67 -8.55 10.83
C ARG A 122 19.65 -10.02 11.28
N GLY A 123 18.86 -10.87 10.62
CA GLY A 123 18.73 -12.29 10.99
C GLY A 123 17.85 -12.56 12.22
N VAL A 124 17.17 -11.55 12.76
CA VAL A 124 16.22 -11.67 13.87
C VAL A 124 14.80 -11.77 13.32
N VAL A 125 14.04 -12.74 13.81
CA VAL A 125 12.60 -12.83 13.65
C VAL A 125 11.91 -12.49 14.96
N ILE A 126 11.03 -11.49 14.99
CA ILE A 126 10.18 -11.19 16.13
C ILE A 126 8.73 -11.57 15.81
N GLU A 127 8.16 -12.44 16.63
CA GLU A 127 6.81 -12.96 16.45
C GLU A 127 5.81 -12.36 17.45
N THR A 128 4.66 -11.93 16.94
CA THR A 128 3.51 -11.44 17.71
C THR A 128 2.31 -12.38 17.55
N PRO A 129 2.15 -13.39 18.44
CA PRO A 129 1.06 -14.35 18.31
C PRO A 129 -0.31 -13.73 18.56
N VAL A 130 -1.33 -14.17 17.81
CA VAL A 130 -2.72 -13.69 18.02
C VAL A 130 -3.26 -14.06 19.39
N SER A 131 -2.76 -15.13 20.02
CA SER A 131 -3.08 -15.47 21.40
C SER A 131 -2.62 -14.42 22.42
N VAL A 132 -1.54 -13.68 22.13
CA VAL A 132 -1.04 -12.58 22.95
C VAL A 132 -1.78 -11.30 22.60
N GLN A 133 -1.97 -11.01 21.31
CA GLN A 133 -2.79 -9.86 20.87
C GLN A 133 -4.22 -9.91 21.45
N SER A 134 -4.80 -11.11 21.56
CA SER A 134 -6.14 -11.33 22.13
C SER A 134 -6.26 -10.96 23.61
N LYS A 135 -5.15 -10.66 24.30
CA LYS A 135 -5.16 -10.18 25.70
C LYS A 135 -5.43 -8.67 25.78
N LEU A 136 -5.31 -7.92 24.68
CA LEU A 136 -5.55 -6.48 24.63
C LEU A 136 -7.06 -6.16 24.60
N SER A 137 -7.42 -4.94 24.97
CA SER A 137 -8.82 -4.50 25.19
C SER A 137 -9.70 -4.46 23.94
N ARG A 138 -9.12 -4.47 22.73
CA ARG A 138 -9.82 -4.29 21.44
C ARG A 138 -10.54 -2.94 21.33
N ALA A 139 -10.22 -1.99 22.21
CA ALA A 139 -10.67 -0.62 22.07
C ALA A 139 -9.98 -0.01 20.84
N ALA A 140 -10.75 0.71 20.04
CA ALA A 140 -10.20 1.39 18.87
C ALA A 140 -9.24 2.50 19.33
N HIS A 141 -8.12 2.66 18.64
CA HIS A 141 -7.06 3.63 18.91
C HIS A 141 -6.45 3.49 20.30
N VAL A 142 -6.33 2.24 20.79
CA VAL A 142 -5.79 1.93 22.11
C VAL A 142 -4.85 0.73 22.08
N SER A 143 -5.09 -0.25 21.21
CA SER A 143 -4.39 -1.54 21.25
C SER A 143 -3.66 -1.84 19.96
N ASP A 144 -2.32 -1.87 20.02
CA ASP A 144 -1.41 -2.11 18.89
C ASP A 144 -0.30 -3.09 19.32
N CYS A 145 0.33 -3.82 18.40
CA CYS A 145 1.40 -4.73 18.80
C CYS A 145 2.62 -3.96 19.33
N TRP A 146 3.01 -2.90 18.63
CA TRP A 146 4.11 -2.01 18.99
C TRP A 146 3.62 -0.56 19.08
N HIS A 147 3.85 0.08 20.24
CA HIS A 147 3.80 1.53 20.34
C HIS A 147 5.22 2.10 20.39
N LEU A 148 5.56 2.95 19.43
CA LEU A 148 6.84 3.65 19.37
C LEU A 148 6.63 5.08 19.88
N PHE A 149 6.78 5.25 21.19
CA PHE A 149 6.66 6.55 21.86
C PHE A 149 7.94 7.39 21.73
N GLY A 150 9.10 6.72 21.74
CA GLY A 150 10.38 7.41 21.67
C GLY A 150 10.73 7.91 20.27
N ASP A 151 11.66 8.86 20.22
CA ASP A 151 12.10 9.55 19.01
C ASP A 151 13.42 8.99 18.47
N ASN A 152 13.65 9.16 17.17
CA ASN A 152 14.93 8.90 16.49
C ASN A 152 15.46 7.47 16.69
N ASN A 153 14.56 6.48 16.75
CA ASN A 153 14.97 5.07 16.80
C ASN A 153 15.14 4.52 15.39
N THR A 154 16.15 3.68 15.18
CA THR A 154 16.36 2.93 13.94
C THR A 154 16.19 1.45 14.20
N PHE A 155 15.28 0.81 13.47
CA PHE A 155 15.10 -0.64 13.41
C PHE A 155 15.63 -1.13 12.06
N GLU A 156 16.70 -1.92 12.08
CA GLU A 156 17.42 -2.33 10.86
C GLU A 156 17.40 -3.85 10.66
N GLY A 157 16.95 -4.32 9.49
CA GLY A 157 17.09 -5.70 9.04
C GLY A 157 16.19 -6.73 9.74
N GLY A 158 15.22 -6.29 10.54
CA GLY A 158 14.36 -7.16 11.33
C GLY A 158 13.25 -7.82 10.48
N TYR A 159 12.90 -9.06 10.84
CA TYR A 159 11.74 -9.76 10.30
C TYR A 159 10.63 -9.80 11.35
N PHE A 160 9.54 -9.07 11.14
CA PHE A 160 8.41 -8.99 12.05
C PHE A 160 7.24 -9.80 11.49
N ARG A 161 6.65 -10.70 12.28
CA ARG A 161 5.51 -11.50 11.81
C ARG A 161 4.46 -11.76 12.87
N ASN A 162 3.21 -11.75 12.43
CA ASN A 162 2.12 -12.31 13.23
C ASN A 162 2.16 -13.84 13.17
N VAL A 163 1.76 -14.48 14.26
CA VAL A 163 1.56 -15.94 14.31
C VAL A 163 0.10 -16.23 14.63
N ILE A 164 -0.58 -16.91 13.71
CA ILE A 164 -1.95 -17.38 13.93
C ILE A 164 -1.92 -18.71 14.70
N ASP A 165 -1.80 -18.62 16.02
CA ASP A 165 -1.74 -19.76 16.95
C ASP A 165 -3.09 -20.13 17.60
N ARG A 166 -4.19 -19.58 17.06
CA ARG A 166 -5.57 -19.87 17.46
C ARG A 166 -6.45 -20.17 16.25
N PRO A 167 -7.48 -21.02 16.39
CA PRO A 167 -8.38 -21.33 15.29
C PRO A 167 -9.23 -20.11 14.90
N TYR A 168 -9.51 -19.94 13.61
CA TYR A 168 -10.45 -18.93 13.13
C TYR A 168 -11.91 -19.31 13.43
N PRO A 169 -12.78 -18.38 13.89
CA PRO A 169 -12.55 -16.96 14.14
C PRO A 169 -12.28 -16.64 15.64
N ASP A 170 -11.76 -17.60 16.41
CA ASP A 170 -11.71 -17.58 17.87
C ASP A 170 -10.49 -16.82 18.43
N TYR A 171 -10.18 -15.67 17.83
CA TYR A 171 -9.15 -14.76 18.28
C TYR A 171 -9.51 -13.31 17.96
N SER A 172 -8.82 -12.39 18.62
CA SER A 172 -8.76 -11.00 18.21
C SER A 172 -7.31 -10.55 18.05
N VAL A 173 -7.12 -9.69 17.09
CA VAL A 173 -5.89 -8.97 16.77
C VAL A 173 -5.94 -7.54 17.30
N ALA A 174 -4.77 -6.94 17.44
CA ALA A 174 -4.57 -5.52 17.68
C ALA A 174 -4.93 -4.69 16.43
N GLU A 175 -5.03 -3.37 16.53
CA GLU A 175 -5.45 -2.51 15.42
C GLU A 175 -4.38 -2.40 14.33
N ASN A 176 -3.12 -2.16 14.72
CA ASN A 176 -1.96 -2.20 13.83
C ASN A 176 -0.84 -3.05 14.43
N GLU A 177 0.08 -3.50 13.59
CA GLU A 177 1.34 -4.05 14.08
C GLU A 177 2.19 -2.96 14.71
N PHE A 178 2.30 -1.79 14.08
CA PHE A 178 3.03 -0.64 14.60
C PHE A 178 2.15 0.61 14.65
N GLU A 179 2.20 1.31 15.78
CA GLU A 179 1.79 2.70 15.90
C GLU A 179 2.99 3.57 16.31
N VAL A 180 3.33 4.53 15.44
CA VAL A 180 4.44 5.46 15.61
C VAL A 180 3.91 6.80 16.10
N LEU A 181 4.28 7.13 17.33
CA LEU A 181 3.89 8.36 18.03
C LEU A 181 5.08 9.32 18.14
N GLY A 182 6.30 8.78 18.28
CA GLY A 182 7.54 9.53 18.29
C GLY A 182 8.04 9.89 16.89
N SER A 183 8.80 10.97 16.78
CA SER A 183 9.33 11.52 15.53
C SER A 183 10.72 10.97 15.18
N GLY A 184 11.10 11.05 13.90
CA GLY A 184 12.43 10.68 13.41
C GLY A 184 12.72 9.18 13.40
N ASN A 185 11.72 8.33 13.67
CA ASN A 185 11.88 6.89 13.68
C ASN A 185 12.10 6.34 12.26
N SER A 186 12.96 5.34 12.13
CA SER A 186 13.34 4.74 10.84
C SER A 186 13.25 3.22 10.88
N PHE A 187 12.66 2.64 9.84
CA PHE A 187 12.72 1.22 9.53
C PHE A 187 13.56 1.04 8.26
N VAL A 188 14.62 0.24 8.35
CA VAL A 188 15.60 0.05 7.27
C VAL A 188 15.74 -1.43 6.96
N ASP A 189 15.50 -1.83 5.72
CA ASP A 189 15.62 -3.20 5.23
C ASP A 189 14.83 -4.24 6.07
N CYS A 190 13.70 -3.82 6.63
CA CYS A 190 12.85 -4.67 7.45
C CYS A 190 11.82 -5.43 6.61
N THR A 191 11.48 -6.64 7.03
CA THR A 191 10.39 -7.44 6.45
C THR A 191 9.24 -7.55 7.44
N PHE A 192 8.02 -7.33 6.98
CA PHE A 192 6.80 -7.40 7.77
C PHE A 192 5.81 -8.37 7.15
N VAL A 193 5.38 -9.38 7.91
CA VAL A 193 4.34 -10.32 7.52
C VAL A 193 3.14 -10.15 8.42
N ILE A 194 2.15 -9.44 7.90
CA ILE A 194 0.97 -9.04 8.67
C ILE A 194 -0.17 -10.00 8.35
N GLN A 195 -0.69 -10.67 9.37
CA GLN A 195 -1.74 -11.67 9.23
C GLN A 195 -2.80 -11.51 10.31
N GLY A 196 -4.03 -11.87 9.96
CA GLY A 196 -5.13 -11.98 10.89
C GLY A 196 -6.34 -11.17 10.43
N SER A 197 -6.98 -10.49 11.37
CA SER A 197 -8.31 -9.91 11.24
C SER A 197 -9.46 -10.91 11.25
N VAL A 198 -10.60 -10.45 11.77
CA VAL A 198 -11.83 -11.25 11.84
C VAL A 198 -13.05 -10.35 11.60
N PRO A 199 -13.91 -10.66 10.62
CA PRO A 199 -13.70 -11.69 9.60
C PRO A 199 -12.62 -11.29 8.57
N TYR A 200 -11.91 -12.27 8.01
CA TYR A 200 -11.01 -12.11 6.87
C TYR A 200 -11.60 -12.79 5.62
N GLY A 201 -11.17 -12.37 4.43
CA GLY A 201 -11.60 -12.99 3.16
C GLY A 201 -12.78 -12.33 2.45
N TYR A 202 -13.30 -11.19 2.92
CA TYR A 202 -14.52 -10.57 2.37
C TYR A 202 -14.38 -9.08 2.01
N SER A 203 -13.17 -8.53 1.99
CA SER A 203 -12.96 -7.09 1.76
C SER A 203 -13.83 -6.22 2.70
N ASP A 204 -14.39 -5.13 2.17
CA ASP A 204 -15.28 -4.18 2.85
C ASP A 204 -16.67 -4.77 3.20
N PHE A 205 -17.01 -6.00 2.80
CA PHE A 205 -18.41 -6.40 2.63
C PHE A 205 -19.26 -6.46 3.90
N TYR A 206 -18.67 -6.81 5.06
CA TYR A 206 -19.44 -7.14 6.25
C TYR A 206 -19.30 -6.17 7.41
N GLY A 207 -18.19 -5.44 7.52
CA GLY A 207 -17.88 -4.70 8.74
C GLY A 207 -17.30 -3.30 8.59
N LYS A 208 -17.29 -2.74 7.38
CA LYS A 208 -16.85 -1.37 7.13
C LYS A 208 -18.03 -0.40 7.04
N GLY A 209 -17.87 0.79 7.61
CA GLY A 209 -18.86 1.86 7.55
C GLY A 209 -20.16 1.54 8.31
N GLY A 210 -21.17 2.40 8.17
CA GLY A 210 -22.50 2.18 8.74
C GLY A 210 -23.60 2.40 7.68
N PRO A 211 -24.71 1.63 7.70
CA PRO A 211 -24.92 0.39 8.47
C PRO A 211 -23.99 -0.75 8.00
N ASN A 212 -23.71 -1.72 8.88
CA ASN A 212 -22.90 -2.92 8.61
C ASN A 212 -23.52 -4.17 9.27
N PHE A 213 -23.05 -5.36 8.91
CA PHE A 213 -23.55 -6.63 9.46
C PHE A 213 -22.83 -7.08 10.74
N GLY A 214 -21.68 -6.49 11.06
CA GLY A 214 -20.98 -6.73 12.32
C GLY A 214 -19.66 -5.95 12.39
N ARG A 215 -19.07 -5.87 13.58
CA ARG A 215 -17.78 -5.21 13.75
C ARG A 215 -16.67 -6.02 13.09
N LEU A 216 -15.80 -5.33 12.38
CA LEU A 216 -14.56 -5.86 11.84
C LEU A 216 -13.44 -5.66 12.86
N ASN A 217 -12.74 -6.74 13.18
CA ASN A 217 -11.52 -6.68 13.96
C ASN A 217 -10.35 -6.51 13.01
N LYS A 218 -10.03 -5.25 12.69
CA LYS A 218 -9.00 -4.90 11.70
C LYS A 218 -7.60 -5.13 12.26
N HIS A 219 -6.64 -5.38 11.37
CA HIS A 219 -5.22 -5.39 11.68
C HIS A 219 -4.42 -4.81 10.52
N GLY A 220 -3.94 -3.58 10.67
CA GLY A 220 -3.06 -2.89 9.72
C GLY A 220 -1.58 -3.14 9.98
N PHE A 221 -0.73 -2.65 9.10
CA PHE A 221 0.72 -2.67 9.33
C PHE A 221 1.15 -1.48 10.20
N LEU A 222 1.08 -0.25 9.68
CA LEU A 222 1.71 0.92 10.29
C LEU A 222 0.75 2.12 10.36
N SER A 223 0.51 2.61 11.57
CA SER A 223 -0.12 3.88 11.90
C SER A 223 0.97 4.90 12.26
N ILE A 224 0.93 6.11 11.71
CA ILE A 224 1.81 7.22 12.09
C ILE A 224 0.93 8.37 12.57
N VAL A 225 1.00 8.69 13.86
CA VAL A 225 0.06 9.59 14.54
C VAL A 225 0.82 10.75 15.18
N GLY A 226 0.64 11.96 14.65
CA GLY A 226 1.27 13.19 15.15
C GLY A 226 2.80 13.24 15.02
N ALA A 227 3.42 12.19 14.48
CA ALA A 227 4.86 12.06 14.34
C ALA A 227 5.40 12.73 13.07
N GLN A 228 6.65 13.17 13.14
CA GLN A 228 7.35 13.82 12.04
C GLN A 228 8.53 12.97 11.57
N HIS A 229 8.91 13.10 10.30
CA HIS A 229 10.15 12.54 9.76
C HIS A 229 10.34 11.03 9.96
N THR A 230 9.24 10.28 10.00
CA THR A 230 9.31 8.81 9.98
C THR A 230 9.79 8.34 8.61
N ARG A 231 10.68 7.34 8.58
CA ARG A 231 11.26 6.81 7.34
C ARG A 231 11.09 5.30 7.23
N LEU A 232 10.73 4.84 6.04
CA LEU A 232 10.80 3.43 5.64
C LEU A 232 11.70 3.36 4.41
N SER A 233 12.79 2.59 4.50
CA SER A 233 13.78 2.45 3.44
C SER A 233 14.09 0.98 3.20
N GLY A 234 13.90 0.48 1.98
CA GLY A 234 14.17 -0.93 1.65
C GLY A 234 13.21 -1.95 2.28
N CYS A 235 12.11 -1.49 2.88
CA CYS A 235 11.19 -2.36 3.61
C CYS A 235 10.26 -3.16 2.69
N GLN A 236 9.90 -4.37 3.13
CA GLN A 236 8.96 -5.23 2.43
C GLN A 236 7.79 -5.60 3.34
N VAL A 237 6.56 -5.41 2.88
CA VAL A 237 5.34 -5.67 3.65
C VAL A 237 4.44 -6.63 2.89
N TYR A 238 4.07 -7.73 3.54
CA TYR A 238 3.23 -8.78 3.01
C TYR A 238 1.98 -8.89 3.88
N MET A 239 0.82 -8.51 3.34
CA MET A 239 -0.42 -8.42 4.11
C MET A 239 -1.46 -9.47 3.71
N GLN A 240 -1.81 -10.28 4.70
CA GLN A 240 -2.95 -11.20 4.72
C GLN A 240 -3.84 -10.89 5.94
N SER A 241 -4.22 -9.62 6.06
CA SER A 241 -5.12 -9.08 7.07
C SER A 241 -6.00 -8.00 6.46
N PHE A 242 -7.10 -7.63 7.12
CA PHE A 242 -7.90 -6.49 6.70
C PHE A 242 -7.57 -5.27 7.55
N GLY A 243 -6.87 -4.32 6.94
CA GLY A 243 -6.46 -3.04 7.52
C GLY A 243 -5.65 -2.25 6.49
N HIS A 244 -5.24 -1.04 6.84
CA HIS A 244 -4.33 -0.24 6.01
C HIS A 244 -2.91 -0.79 6.09
N CYS A 245 -2.14 -0.70 5.01
CA CYS A 245 -0.71 -0.98 5.09
C CYS A 245 -0.01 0.18 5.81
N ILE A 246 -0.10 1.39 5.27
CA ILE A 246 0.41 2.58 5.96
C ILE A 246 -0.70 3.62 6.03
N HIS A 247 -0.94 4.17 7.21
CA HIS A 247 -1.85 5.30 7.34
C HIS A 247 -1.34 6.39 8.29
N PHE A 248 -1.75 7.62 7.99
CA PHE A 248 -1.24 8.83 8.63
C PHE A 248 -2.37 9.61 9.30
N HIS A 249 -2.07 10.16 10.47
CA HIS A 249 -2.93 11.04 11.23
C HIS A 249 -2.12 12.24 11.71
N ALA A 250 -2.25 13.37 11.03
CA ALA A 250 -1.45 14.57 11.28
C ALA A 250 0.07 14.33 11.25
N ALA A 251 0.54 13.47 10.34
CA ALA A 251 1.96 13.20 10.16
C ALA A 251 2.62 14.25 9.24
N ASP A 252 3.91 14.52 9.44
CA ASP A 252 4.68 15.47 8.62
C ASP A 252 6.02 14.90 8.15
N GLY A 253 6.34 15.04 6.87
CA GLY A 253 7.67 14.78 6.36
C GLY A 253 8.04 13.30 6.32
N VAL A 254 7.05 12.42 6.14
CA VAL A 254 7.26 10.97 6.02
C VAL A 254 7.90 10.63 4.67
N VAL A 255 8.87 9.73 4.69
CA VAL A 255 9.54 9.20 3.49
C VAL A 255 9.39 7.69 3.42
N ILE A 256 8.91 7.19 2.29
CA ILE A 256 8.84 5.76 1.97
C ILE A 256 9.64 5.54 0.68
N GLU A 257 10.75 4.82 0.75
CA GLU A 257 11.65 4.66 -0.39
C GLU A 257 12.10 3.21 -0.58
N ASN A 258 12.27 2.80 -1.84
CA ASN A 258 12.75 1.46 -2.20
C ASN A 258 11.94 0.32 -1.55
N CYS A 259 10.64 0.53 -1.36
CA CYS A 259 9.79 -0.40 -0.61
C CYS A 259 8.94 -1.30 -1.52
N LEU A 260 8.48 -2.41 -0.96
CA LEU A 260 7.42 -3.24 -1.52
C LEU A 260 6.26 -3.31 -0.52
N LEU A 261 5.06 -2.91 -0.94
CA LEU A 261 3.82 -3.13 -0.20
C LEU A 261 2.96 -4.10 -1.01
N SER A 262 2.67 -5.29 -0.47
CA SER A 262 1.87 -6.31 -1.14
C SER A 262 0.67 -6.72 -0.30
N GLY A 263 -0.53 -6.51 -0.86
CA GLY A 263 -1.78 -7.05 -0.35
C GLY A 263 -2.12 -8.43 -0.90
N THR A 264 -3.40 -8.80 -0.75
CA THR A 264 -3.95 -10.09 -1.18
C THR A 264 -5.28 -9.88 -1.90
N LEU A 265 -5.52 -10.60 -2.99
CA LEU A 265 -6.81 -10.62 -3.69
C LEU A 265 -7.52 -11.97 -3.53
N ARG A 266 -8.84 -11.98 -3.75
CA ARG A 266 -9.70 -13.18 -3.78
C ARG A 266 -10.75 -13.06 -4.90
N PRO A 267 -10.99 -14.09 -5.71
CA PRO A 267 -12.12 -14.12 -6.63
C PRO A 267 -13.43 -14.25 -5.86
N THR A 268 -14.46 -13.46 -6.19
CA THR A 268 -15.74 -13.49 -5.48
C THR A 268 -16.48 -14.81 -5.61
N ASN A 269 -16.28 -15.54 -6.72
CA ASN A 269 -16.86 -16.88 -6.92
C ASN A 269 -16.40 -17.88 -5.84
N ASP A 270 -15.20 -17.71 -5.28
CA ASP A 270 -14.70 -18.54 -4.18
C ASP A 270 -15.53 -18.36 -2.90
N ILE A 271 -16.11 -17.17 -2.68
CA ILE A 271 -16.97 -16.90 -1.53
C ILE A 271 -18.24 -17.76 -1.58
N PHE A 272 -18.81 -17.95 -2.77
CA PHE A 272 -20.04 -18.75 -2.95
C PHE A 272 -19.85 -20.25 -2.71
N ALA A 273 -18.60 -20.73 -2.62
CA ALA A 273 -18.29 -22.10 -2.25
C ALA A 273 -18.27 -22.33 -0.72
N GLU A 274 -18.36 -21.27 0.08
CA GLU A 274 -18.40 -21.37 1.53
C GLU A 274 -19.68 -22.04 2.02
N GLN A 275 -19.53 -22.90 3.03
CA GLN A 275 -20.63 -23.65 3.66
C GLN A 275 -20.99 -23.09 5.04
N VAL A 276 -20.11 -22.29 5.63
CA VAL A 276 -20.27 -21.64 6.93
C VAL A 276 -19.59 -20.27 6.94
N GLY A 277 -19.98 -19.40 7.87
CA GLY A 277 -19.37 -18.08 8.06
C GLY A 277 -20.23 -16.94 7.51
N ARG A 278 -19.64 -15.74 7.45
CA ARG A 278 -20.39 -14.48 7.26
C ARG A 278 -21.15 -14.45 5.93
N ALA A 279 -20.57 -15.00 4.86
CA ALA A 279 -21.25 -15.07 3.58
C ALA A 279 -22.55 -15.87 3.65
N VAL A 280 -22.51 -17.06 4.25
CA VAL A 280 -23.70 -17.91 4.43
C VAL A 280 -24.68 -17.29 5.45
N GLU A 281 -24.18 -16.76 6.56
CA GLU A 281 -24.98 -16.10 7.61
C GLU A 281 -25.83 -14.94 7.07
N TYR A 282 -25.34 -14.25 6.02
CA TYR A 282 -26.02 -13.10 5.41
C TYR A 282 -26.49 -13.36 3.97
N ASP A 283 -26.70 -14.62 3.59
CA ASP A 283 -27.26 -15.01 2.29
C ASP A 283 -26.52 -14.37 1.09
N PHE A 284 -25.19 -14.35 1.19
CA PHE A 284 -24.27 -13.77 0.21
C PHE A 284 -24.58 -12.30 -0.13
N GLN A 285 -25.11 -11.56 0.84
CA GLN A 285 -25.34 -10.12 0.75
C GLN A 285 -24.19 -9.34 1.36
N VAL A 286 -23.77 -8.27 0.68
CA VAL A 286 -22.89 -7.23 1.18
C VAL A 286 -23.71 -6.23 2.00
N MET A 287 -23.14 -5.70 3.09
CA MET A 287 -23.62 -4.49 3.77
C MET A 287 -22.49 -3.48 3.88
N TYR A 288 -22.24 -2.81 2.76
CA TYR A 288 -21.32 -1.68 2.66
C TYR A 288 -21.94 -0.61 1.77
N ARG A 289 -22.33 0.51 2.38
CA ARG A 289 -23.08 1.59 1.72
C ARG A 289 -24.39 1.11 1.09
N GLY A 290 -25.06 0.18 1.75
CA GLY A 290 -26.32 -0.41 1.31
C GLY A 290 -26.25 -1.92 1.08
N LYS A 291 -27.38 -2.59 1.29
CA LYS A 291 -27.52 -4.04 1.10
C LYS A 291 -27.60 -4.36 -0.39
N ARG A 292 -26.75 -5.27 -0.86
CA ARG A 292 -26.74 -5.76 -2.26
C ARG A 292 -26.10 -7.15 -2.34
N PRO A 293 -26.35 -7.95 -3.38
CA PRO A 293 -25.64 -9.21 -3.56
C PRO A 293 -24.13 -8.99 -3.73
N ILE A 294 -23.33 -9.97 -3.32
CA ILE A 294 -21.92 -10.06 -3.73
C ILE A 294 -21.86 -10.13 -5.26
N PRO A 295 -21.02 -9.34 -5.93
CA PRO A 295 -20.86 -9.44 -7.38
C PRO A 295 -20.18 -10.77 -7.76
N HIS A 296 -20.63 -11.40 -8.83
CA HIS A 296 -20.00 -12.58 -9.41
C HIS A 296 -18.86 -12.20 -10.35
N ASP A 297 -17.92 -13.13 -10.55
CA ASP A 297 -16.83 -13.00 -11.53
C ASP A 297 -15.92 -11.77 -11.34
N GLU A 298 -15.79 -11.27 -10.11
CA GLU A 298 -14.90 -10.16 -9.77
C GLU A 298 -13.70 -10.63 -8.93
N MET A 299 -12.61 -9.87 -8.96
CA MET A 299 -11.51 -9.98 -7.99
C MET A 299 -11.64 -8.87 -6.96
N ILE A 300 -11.64 -9.25 -5.67
CA ILE A 300 -11.72 -8.30 -4.56
C ILE A 300 -10.41 -8.25 -3.76
N PRO A 301 -10.02 -7.07 -3.28
CA PRO A 301 -8.89 -6.91 -2.36
C PRO A 301 -9.29 -7.37 -0.95
N LEU A 302 -8.42 -8.10 -0.27
CA LEU A 302 -8.60 -8.55 1.11
C LEU A 302 -7.92 -7.63 2.14
N THR A 303 -7.20 -6.61 1.67
CA THR A 303 -6.56 -5.55 2.45
C THR A 303 -7.24 -4.21 2.14
N GLU A 304 -7.16 -3.22 3.04
CA GLU A 304 -7.66 -1.87 2.74
C GLU A 304 -6.66 -1.12 1.84
N ASP A 305 -6.39 0.14 2.16
CA ASP A 305 -5.58 0.98 1.31
C ASP A 305 -4.08 0.77 1.61
N GLY A 306 -3.24 0.81 0.57
CA GLY A 306 -1.79 0.65 0.71
C GLY A 306 -1.16 1.83 1.45
N ILE A 307 -1.45 3.05 1.01
CA ILE A 307 -1.06 4.28 1.72
C ILE A 307 -2.28 5.19 1.85
N ARG A 308 -2.57 5.68 3.07
CA ARG A 308 -3.78 6.44 3.39
C ARG A 308 -3.51 7.64 4.30
N THR A 309 -4.08 8.80 4.00
CA THR A 309 -4.10 9.96 4.92
C THR A 309 -5.47 10.14 5.59
N TYR A 310 -5.46 10.71 6.81
CA TYR A 310 -6.66 11.01 7.61
C TYR A 310 -6.76 12.48 8.09
N GLY A 311 -5.99 13.39 7.47
CA GLY A 311 -6.12 14.83 7.66
C GLY A 311 -5.02 15.40 8.56
N GLY A 312 -4.68 16.68 8.36
CA GLY A 312 -3.51 17.29 9.01
C GLY A 312 -2.15 16.84 8.43
N ASP A 313 -2.15 15.88 7.50
CA ASP A 313 -0.95 15.25 6.96
C ASP A 313 -0.23 16.14 5.93
N LYS A 314 1.12 16.18 6.00
CA LYS A 314 1.95 17.11 5.23
C LYS A 314 3.24 16.45 4.73
N ASN A 315 3.75 16.94 3.60
CA ASN A 315 5.08 16.62 3.07
C ASN A 315 5.36 15.11 2.93
N ILE A 316 4.44 14.38 2.32
CA ILE A 316 4.57 12.92 2.15
C ILE A 316 5.32 12.61 0.86
N THR A 317 6.40 11.85 0.97
CA THR A 317 7.23 11.44 -0.17
C THR A 317 7.28 9.91 -0.30
N VAL A 318 7.03 9.41 -1.52
CA VAL A 318 7.16 8.00 -1.86
C VAL A 318 8.03 7.85 -3.11
N THR A 319 9.12 7.10 -3.03
CA THR A 319 10.04 6.89 -4.15
C THR A 319 10.37 5.43 -4.38
N ASP A 320 10.55 5.03 -5.64
CA ASP A 320 11.08 3.71 -6.02
C ASP A 320 10.34 2.54 -5.35
N THR A 321 9.01 2.67 -5.21
CA THR A 321 8.18 1.78 -4.39
C THR A 321 7.13 1.09 -5.24
N THR A 322 6.94 -0.21 -5.01
CA THR A 322 5.86 -1.00 -5.62
C THR A 322 4.74 -1.23 -4.62
N ILE A 323 3.49 -1.00 -5.03
CA ILE A 323 2.29 -1.16 -4.21
C ILE A 323 1.29 -2.02 -5.00
N GLU A 324 0.99 -3.23 -4.52
CA GLU A 324 0.16 -4.16 -5.26
C GLU A 324 -0.98 -4.75 -4.42
N ARG A 325 -2.11 -5.05 -5.07
CA ARG A 325 -3.22 -5.85 -4.51
C ARG A 325 -3.87 -5.27 -3.25
N PHE A 326 -3.84 -3.95 -3.10
CA PHE A 326 -4.62 -3.22 -2.11
C PHE A 326 -5.94 -2.73 -2.72
N ARG A 327 -6.88 -2.36 -1.84
CA ARG A 327 -8.13 -1.76 -2.28
C ARG A 327 -7.90 -0.40 -2.95
N GLY A 328 -7.54 0.63 -2.19
CA GLY A 328 -6.92 1.83 -2.76
C GLY A 328 -5.42 1.74 -2.61
N CYS A 329 -4.62 1.69 -3.68
CA CYS A 329 -3.17 1.55 -3.51
C CYS A 329 -2.56 2.83 -2.90
N VAL A 330 -2.82 3.99 -3.50
CA VAL A 330 -2.31 5.28 -3.01
C VAL A 330 -3.45 6.27 -2.84
N GLN A 331 -3.83 6.54 -1.59
CA GLN A 331 -4.77 7.59 -1.21
C GLN A 331 -4.11 8.63 -0.30
N ILE A 332 -3.45 9.60 -0.91
CA ILE A 332 -2.70 10.64 -0.18
C ILE A 332 -3.35 11.98 -0.45
N LEU A 333 -4.18 12.39 0.50
CA LEU A 333 -4.93 13.64 0.52
C LEU A 333 -4.35 14.52 1.63
N CYS A 334 -3.30 15.26 1.30
CA CYS A 334 -2.52 16.06 2.25
C CYS A 334 -2.94 17.53 2.25
N GLU A 335 -2.55 18.26 3.29
CA GLU A 335 -2.67 19.72 3.36
C GLU A 335 -1.49 20.44 2.67
N SER A 336 -0.38 19.73 2.50
CA SER A 336 0.86 20.24 1.90
C SER A 336 1.39 19.27 0.82
N ASP A 337 2.66 19.38 0.47
CA ASP A 337 3.26 18.73 -0.69
C ASP A 337 3.14 17.20 -0.63
N VAL A 338 2.87 16.61 -1.80
CA VAL A 338 2.89 15.17 -2.03
C VAL A 338 3.78 14.88 -3.23
N THR A 339 4.81 14.06 -3.02
CA THR A 339 5.75 13.67 -4.07
C THR A 339 5.76 12.16 -4.24
N LEU A 340 5.41 11.67 -5.43
CA LEU A 340 5.55 10.27 -5.82
C LEU A 340 6.49 10.18 -7.03
N LYS A 341 7.58 9.42 -6.91
CA LYS A 341 8.56 9.22 -7.99
C LYS A 341 8.84 7.75 -8.20
N ASN A 342 8.79 7.28 -9.43
CA ASN A 342 9.07 5.87 -9.76
C ASN A 342 8.17 4.89 -8.98
N VAL A 343 6.93 5.29 -8.67
CA VAL A 343 5.97 4.45 -7.94
C VAL A 343 5.20 3.57 -8.92
N THR A 344 5.22 2.26 -8.70
CA THR A 344 4.49 1.28 -9.52
C THR A 344 3.31 0.72 -8.73
N VAL A 345 2.12 0.78 -9.31
CA VAL A 345 0.90 0.20 -8.74
C VAL A 345 0.40 -0.95 -9.61
N LEU A 346 0.12 -2.10 -9.01
CA LEU A 346 -0.38 -3.28 -9.73
C LEU A 346 -1.65 -3.83 -9.09
N GLU A 347 -2.59 -4.27 -9.91
CA GLU A 347 -3.75 -5.05 -9.46
C GLU A 347 -4.60 -4.36 -8.37
N ALA A 348 -4.81 -3.04 -8.50
CA ALA A 348 -5.60 -2.26 -7.53
C ALA A 348 -7.09 -2.67 -7.49
N GLY A 349 -7.66 -2.77 -6.29
CA GLY A 349 -9.02 -3.24 -6.04
C GLY A 349 -10.13 -2.17 -6.03
N ASP A 350 -9.78 -0.89 -6.08
CA ASP A 350 -10.70 0.26 -6.14
C ASP A 350 -10.10 1.44 -6.91
N PHE A 351 -8.83 1.78 -6.69
CA PHE A 351 -8.10 2.76 -7.51
C PHE A 351 -6.58 2.67 -7.29
N SER A 352 -5.79 3.11 -8.28
CA SER A 352 -4.34 3.22 -8.13
C SER A 352 -3.92 4.49 -7.42
N PHE A 353 -4.33 5.66 -7.93
CA PHE A 353 -3.96 6.98 -7.42
C PHE A 353 -5.18 7.87 -7.13
N ASP A 354 -5.32 8.26 -5.87
CA ASP A 354 -6.22 9.31 -5.38
C ASP A 354 -5.36 10.28 -4.56
N VAL A 355 -4.77 11.26 -5.27
CA VAL A 355 -3.75 12.15 -4.71
C VAL A 355 -4.20 13.59 -4.84
N SER A 356 -4.12 14.34 -3.74
CA SER A 356 -4.38 15.77 -3.72
C SER A 356 -3.57 16.45 -2.63
N ALA A 357 -3.25 17.72 -2.84
CA ALA A 357 -2.72 18.60 -1.83
C ALA A 357 -3.71 19.75 -1.59
N GLY A 358 -3.72 20.31 -0.38
CA GLY A 358 -4.45 21.53 -0.05
C GLY A 358 -3.97 22.74 -0.86
N ASP A 359 -4.61 23.90 -0.68
CA ASP A 359 -4.34 25.10 -1.50
C ASP A 359 -2.89 25.62 -1.45
N GLN A 360 -2.10 25.20 -0.46
CA GLN A 360 -0.70 25.59 -0.29
C GLN A 360 0.30 24.51 -0.70
N GLY A 361 -0.18 23.29 -0.98
CA GLY A 361 0.67 22.16 -1.33
C GLY A 361 0.67 21.88 -2.83
N LYS A 362 1.70 21.20 -3.29
CA LYS A 362 1.87 20.73 -4.66
C LYS A 362 1.78 19.22 -4.73
N VAL A 363 1.20 18.73 -5.82
CA VAL A 363 1.25 17.31 -6.16
C VAL A 363 2.21 17.10 -7.31
N GLU A 364 3.18 16.22 -7.11
CA GLU A 364 4.15 15.79 -8.11
C GLU A 364 4.16 14.26 -8.21
N LEU A 365 3.56 13.73 -9.27
CA LEU A 365 3.69 12.33 -9.69
C LEU A 365 4.62 12.29 -10.91
N ARG A 366 5.80 11.69 -10.78
CA ARG A 366 6.77 11.54 -11.89
C ARG A 366 7.15 10.09 -12.12
N ASN A 367 7.24 9.70 -13.39
CA ASN A 367 7.59 8.34 -13.81
C ASN A 367 6.83 7.25 -13.01
N CYS A 368 5.57 7.52 -12.67
CA CYS A 368 4.74 6.55 -11.96
C CYS A 368 4.11 5.58 -12.97
N ARG A 369 3.67 4.41 -12.52
CA ARG A 369 3.14 3.35 -13.39
C ARG A 369 1.94 2.69 -12.74
N ALA A 370 0.95 2.33 -13.54
CA ALA A 370 -0.20 1.57 -13.05
C ALA A 370 -0.80 0.68 -14.13
N ASP A 371 -1.25 -0.52 -13.77
CA ASP A 371 -2.09 -1.35 -14.64
C ASP A 371 -3.58 -1.00 -14.53
N VAL A 372 -4.37 -1.53 -15.46
CA VAL A 372 -5.84 -1.42 -15.49
C VAL A 372 -6.47 -2.79 -15.21
N ALA A 373 -5.95 -3.52 -14.21
CA ALA A 373 -6.35 -4.91 -13.96
C ALA A 373 -7.81 -5.04 -13.55
N TYR A 374 -8.21 -4.37 -12.47
CA TYR A 374 -9.55 -4.54 -11.90
C TYR A 374 -10.30 -3.22 -11.73
N ASN A 375 -9.62 -2.08 -11.58
CA ASN A 375 -10.24 -0.81 -11.18
C ASN A 375 -9.51 0.40 -11.79
N PRO A 376 -10.08 1.62 -11.64
CA PRO A 376 -9.52 2.84 -12.20
C PRO A 376 -8.05 3.12 -11.82
N VAL A 377 -7.27 3.66 -12.77
CA VAL A 377 -5.95 4.22 -12.44
C VAL A 377 -6.11 5.48 -11.58
N PHE A 378 -6.91 6.44 -12.03
CA PHE A 378 -7.13 7.70 -11.32
C PHE A 378 -8.49 7.80 -10.63
N ASN A 379 -8.50 8.35 -9.41
CA ASN A 379 -9.69 8.78 -8.71
C ASN A 379 -9.49 10.15 -8.03
N LEU A 380 -9.10 11.19 -8.79
CA LEU A 380 -8.70 12.49 -8.21
C LEU A 380 -9.86 13.34 -7.65
N THR A 381 -11.06 12.76 -7.55
CA THR A 381 -12.30 13.46 -7.21
C THR A 381 -12.61 13.50 -5.71
N ARG A 382 -11.86 12.81 -4.86
CA ARG A 382 -12.18 12.67 -3.43
C ARG A 382 -11.64 13.80 -2.54
N GLY A 383 -10.37 14.19 -2.71
CA GLY A 383 -9.69 15.15 -1.83
C GLY A 383 -9.95 16.63 -2.15
N ALA A 384 -8.95 17.49 -1.97
CA ALA A 384 -9.00 18.85 -2.51
C ALA A 384 -8.99 18.82 -4.05
N THR A 385 -9.40 19.91 -4.73
CA THR A 385 -9.21 20.02 -6.18
C THR A 385 -7.72 20.30 -6.44
N PRO A 386 -7.00 19.43 -7.18
CA PRO A 386 -5.58 19.68 -7.46
C PRO A 386 -5.39 21.01 -8.20
N LYS A 387 -4.36 21.76 -7.80
CA LYS A 387 -3.96 23.03 -8.43
C LYS A 387 -2.48 22.99 -8.75
N ASP A 388 -2.10 23.45 -9.94
CA ASP A 388 -0.70 23.53 -10.37
C ASP A 388 0.06 22.20 -10.20
N ALA A 389 -0.66 21.09 -10.34
CA ALA A 389 -0.18 19.73 -10.07
C ALA A 389 0.38 19.07 -11.35
N PHE A 390 1.34 18.18 -11.17
CA PHE A 390 1.97 17.43 -12.24
C PHE A 390 1.73 15.93 -12.06
N TYR A 391 1.19 15.29 -13.09
CA TYR A 391 0.90 13.85 -13.13
C TYR A 391 1.51 13.23 -14.38
N GLU A 392 2.50 12.36 -14.21
CA GLU A 392 3.11 11.58 -15.28
C GLU A 392 3.03 10.10 -14.93
N VAL A 393 2.22 9.37 -15.69
CA VAL A 393 1.91 7.96 -15.43
C VAL A 393 2.02 7.13 -16.70
N THR A 394 2.75 6.02 -16.65
CA THR A 394 2.75 4.99 -17.69
C THR A 394 1.63 3.99 -17.41
N ILE A 395 0.74 3.79 -18.38
CA ILE A 395 -0.33 2.79 -18.29
C ILE A 395 0.21 1.44 -18.72
N LEU A 396 0.07 0.43 -17.86
CA LEU A 396 0.57 -0.92 -18.08
C LEU A 396 -0.55 -1.87 -18.48
N SER A 397 -0.19 -2.92 -19.23
CA SER A 397 -1.10 -4.05 -19.38
C SER A 397 -1.25 -4.80 -18.05
N PRO A 398 -2.44 -5.30 -17.71
CA PRO A 398 -2.61 -6.22 -16.58
C PRO A 398 -1.71 -7.46 -16.69
N ALA A 399 -1.67 -8.32 -15.67
CA ALA A 399 -1.09 -9.65 -15.84
C ALA A 399 -1.89 -10.50 -16.86
N GLU A 400 -1.26 -11.51 -17.46
CA GLU A 400 -1.95 -12.41 -18.40
C GLU A 400 -3.10 -13.16 -17.68
N GLY A 401 -4.23 -13.34 -18.37
CA GLY A 401 -5.42 -13.99 -17.80
C GLY A 401 -6.28 -13.11 -16.88
N VAL A 402 -5.80 -11.94 -16.46
CA VAL A 402 -6.60 -10.96 -15.71
C VAL A 402 -7.72 -10.42 -16.60
N LYS A 403 -8.95 -10.47 -16.08
CA LYS A 403 -10.14 -9.93 -16.73
C LYS A 403 -10.55 -8.61 -16.08
N PRO A 404 -10.74 -7.53 -16.87
CA PRO A 404 -11.27 -6.29 -16.34
C PRO A 404 -12.64 -6.49 -15.68
N THR A 405 -12.90 -5.72 -14.63
CA THR A 405 -14.23 -5.59 -14.03
C THR A 405 -15.02 -4.47 -14.71
N PRO A 406 -16.33 -4.35 -14.47
CA PRO A 406 -17.12 -3.22 -14.98
C PRO A 406 -16.62 -1.83 -14.54
N ARG A 407 -15.75 -1.76 -13.51
CA ARG A 407 -15.15 -0.52 -13.02
C ARG A 407 -13.78 -0.21 -13.61
N SER A 408 -13.16 -1.17 -14.29
CA SER A 408 -11.83 -1.00 -14.89
C SER A 408 -11.85 0.15 -15.90
N SER A 409 -10.95 1.11 -15.74
CA SER A 409 -10.77 2.27 -16.62
C SER A 409 -9.44 2.97 -16.33
N LEU A 410 -9.04 3.97 -17.11
CA LEU A 410 -7.98 4.89 -16.67
C LEU A 410 -8.50 5.84 -15.56
N GLY A 411 -9.82 5.93 -15.39
CA GLY A 411 -10.44 6.62 -14.25
C GLY A 411 -10.80 8.07 -14.52
N THR A 412 -10.78 8.89 -13.48
CA THR A 412 -11.19 10.30 -13.54
C THR A 412 -10.09 11.25 -13.07
N ILE A 413 -9.76 12.22 -13.92
CA ILE A 413 -8.88 13.34 -13.60
C ILE A 413 -9.66 14.64 -13.45
N CYS A 414 -9.17 15.53 -12.59
CA CYS A 414 -9.72 16.86 -12.35
C CYS A 414 -8.63 17.78 -11.81
N GLY A 415 -8.85 19.09 -11.90
CA GLY A 415 -7.90 20.07 -11.37
C GLY A 415 -7.92 21.40 -12.11
N GLU A 416 -7.08 22.32 -11.66
CA GLU A 416 -6.87 23.62 -12.29
C GLU A 416 -5.36 23.83 -12.53
N ARG A 417 -4.99 24.29 -13.73
CA ARG A 417 -3.59 24.48 -14.14
C ARG A 417 -2.72 23.24 -13.93
N CYS A 418 -3.32 22.06 -14.07
CA CYS A 418 -2.63 20.79 -13.92
C CYS A 418 -2.03 20.33 -15.25
N THR A 419 -0.98 19.52 -15.16
CA THR A 419 -0.39 18.81 -16.31
C THR A 419 -0.55 17.31 -16.09
N PHE A 420 -1.17 16.65 -17.06
CA PHE A 420 -1.32 15.20 -17.11
C PHE A 420 -0.57 14.67 -18.33
N ILE A 421 0.32 13.71 -18.14
CA ILE A 421 1.06 13.00 -19.19
C ILE A 421 0.82 11.51 -18.98
N LEU A 422 0.23 10.85 -19.98
CA LEU A 422 -0.05 9.42 -19.96
C LEU A 422 0.76 8.73 -21.05
N HIS A 423 1.70 7.90 -20.63
CA HIS A 423 2.53 7.09 -21.52
C HIS A 423 1.87 5.74 -21.76
N ASP A 424 2.04 5.19 -22.97
CA ASP A 424 1.58 3.85 -23.29
C ASP A 424 2.69 2.83 -23.00
N GLY A 425 2.59 2.14 -21.87
CA GLY A 425 3.45 1.00 -21.54
C GLY A 425 2.73 -0.34 -21.76
N THR A 426 1.61 -0.34 -22.48
CA THR A 426 0.85 -1.56 -22.70
C THR A 426 1.56 -2.44 -23.72
N THR A 427 1.71 -3.73 -23.40
CA THR A 427 2.27 -4.73 -24.31
C THR A 427 1.20 -5.41 -25.17
N ARG A 428 -0.07 -5.10 -24.88
CA ARG A 428 -1.24 -5.58 -25.59
C ARG A 428 -2.39 -4.59 -25.46
N PRO A 429 -3.29 -4.49 -26.45
CA PRO A 429 -4.41 -3.58 -26.41
C PRO A 429 -5.29 -3.80 -25.18
N LEU A 430 -5.66 -2.71 -24.51
CA LEU A 430 -6.68 -2.74 -23.46
C LEU A 430 -8.07 -2.87 -24.09
N PRO A 431 -9.01 -3.60 -23.45
CA PRO A 431 -10.40 -3.63 -23.88
C PRO A 431 -11.02 -2.24 -23.92
N ALA A 432 -11.90 -1.98 -24.89
CA ALA A 432 -12.41 -0.64 -25.18
C ALA A 432 -13.17 -0.02 -24.00
N GLU A 433 -13.81 -0.85 -23.18
CA GLU A 433 -14.51 -0.47 -21.95
C GLU A 433 -13.55 -0.02 -20.83
N ALA A 434 -12.34 -0.59 -20.77
CA ALA A 434 -11.31 -0.24 -19.80
C ALA A 434 -10.34 0.84 -20.33
N ASN A 435 -10.31 1.05 -21.64
CA ASN A 435 -9.40 1.99 -22.29
C ASN A 435 -10.01 3.39 -22.42
N GLN A 436 -10.47 3.95 -21.30
CA GLN A 436 -11.16 5.25 -21.26
C GLN A 436 -10.70 6.10 -20.07
N LEU A 437 -10.53 7.41 -20.30
CA LEU A 437 -10.23 8.40 -19.28
C LEU A 437 -11.32 9.48 -19.25
N HIS A 438 -11.88 9.72 -18.08
CA HIS A 438 -12.85 10.78 -17.85
C HIS A 438 -12.17 12.06 -17.37
N CYS A 439 -12.39 13.16 -18.09
CA CYS A 439 -11.82 14.45 -17.78
C CYS A 439 -12.87 15.38 -17.15
N GLY A 440 -12.55 15.92 -15.98
CA GLY A 440 -13.34 16.90 -15.23
C GLY A 440 -14.13 16.31 -14.06
N GLY A 441 -14.80 15.16 -14.24
CA GLY A 441 -15.60 14.55 -13.17
C GLY A 441 -16.57 15.54 -12.48
N ASN A 442 -16.76 15.39 -11.17
CA ASN A 442 -17.59 16.32 -10.40
C ASN A 442 -16.88 17.64 -10.02
N LYS A 443 -15.55 17.71 -10.11
CA LYS A 443 -14.74 18.88 -9.71
C LYS A 443 -14.35 19.82 -10.85
N GLY A 444 -14.55 19.42 -12.10
CA GLY A 444 -14.10 20.14 -13.29
C GLY A 444 -12.61 19.96 -13.59
N LEU A 445 -12.23 20.34 -14.81
CA LEU A 445 -10.84 20.42 -15.26
C LEU A 445 -10.67 21.73 -16.01
N ALA A 446 -9.80 22.62 -15.54
CA ALA A 446 -9.69 23.97 -16.08
C ALA A 446 -8.24 24.37 -16.34
N ASN A 447 -7.99 25.12 -17.42
CA ASN A 447 -6.69 25.71 -17.73
C ASN A 447 -5.54 24.68 -17.69
N SER A 448 -5.83 23.41 -18.01
CA SER A 448 -4.93 22.28 -17.78
C SER A 448 -4.44 21.71 -19.11
N THR A 449 -3.34 20.98 -19.07
CA THR A 449 -2.80 20.24 -20.22
C THR A 449 -2.98 18.75 -19.99
N VAL A 450 -3.54 18.04 -20.96
CA VAL A 450 -3.61 16.57 -20.98
C VAL A 450 -2.92 16.08 -22.23
N LYS A 451 -1.81 15.37 -22.06
CA LYS A 451 -1.08 14.68 -23.12
C LYS A 451 -1.26 13.18 -22.95
N ASN A 452 -1.98 12.57 -23.87
CA ASN A 452 -2.34 11.16 -23.84
C ASN A 452 -1.68 10.43 -25.02
N TYR A 453 -0.60 9.71 -24.75
CA TYR A 453 0.05 8.86 -25.74
C TYR A 453 -0.55 7.47 -25.84
N THR A 454 -1.50 7.13 -24.97
CA THR A 454 -2.22 5.87 -25.04
C THR A 454 -3.31 5.90 -26.11
N SER A 455 -3.74 4.71 -26.52
CA SER A 455 -4.93 4.53 -27.37
C SER A 455 -6.26 4.85 -26.66
N ALA A 456 -6.25 5.23 -25.37
CA ALA A 456 -7.45 5.46 -24.59
C ALA A 456 -8.34 6.57 -25.16
N ARG A 457 -9.66 6.36 -25.11
CA ARG A 457 -10.63 7.41 -25.41
C ARG A 457 -10.67 8.43 -24.28
N LEU A 458 -10.52 9.71 -24.62
CA LEU A 458 -10.72 10.81 -23.68
C LEU A 458 -12.17 11.30 -23.74
N LEU A 459 -12.82 11.34 -22.57
CA LEU A 459 -14.20 11.80 -22.39
C LEU A 459 -14.21 13.09 -21.60
N LEU A 460 -14.28 14.22 -22.29
CA LEU A 460 -14.30 15.54 -21.67
C LEU A 460 -15.74 15.93 -21.31
N SER A 461 -15.99 16.10 -20.01
CA SER A 461 -17.28 16.56 -19.51
C SER A 461 -17.53 18.04 -19.83
N GLU A 462 -18.78 18.49 -19.67
CA GLU A 462 -19.18 19.91 -19.78
C GLU A 462 -18.46 20.83 -18.78
N ARG A 463 -17.80 20.27 -17.76
CA ARG A 463 -17.01 20.99 -16.76
C ARG A 463 -15.53 21.11 -17.13
N VAL A 464 -15.14 20.66 -18.32
CA VAL A 464 -13.79 20.86 -18.86
C VAL A 464 -13.74 22.17 -19.61
N ARG A 465 -12.84 23.08 -19.21
CA ARG A 465 -12.73 24.40 -19.81
C ARG A 465 -11.29 24.84 -20.06
N ASP A 466 -11.07 25.53 -21.16
CA ASP A 466 -9.81 26.21 -21.46
C ASP A 466 -8.58 25.27 -21.37
N CYS A 467 -8.76 23.98 -21.69
CA CYS A 467 -7.71 22.97 -21.59
C CYS A 467 -7.02 22.76 -22.95
N THR A 468 -5.75 22.38 -22.92
CA THR A 468 -5.04 21.86 -24.08
C THR A 468 -5.02 20.34 -24.01
N ILE A 469 -5.59 19.68 -25.03
CA ILE A 469 -5.71 18.23 -25.11
C ILE A 469 -4.94 17.74 -26.32
N GLU A 470 -3.92 16.93 -26.08
CA GLU A 470 -3.11 16.25 -27.08
C GLU A 470 -3.32 14.75 -26.91
N SER A 471 -3.87 14.06 -27.91
CA SER A 471 -4.22 12.64 -27.75
C SER A 471 -3.95 11.81 -29.00
N VAL A 472 -3.36 10.63 -28.79
CA VAL A 472 -3.30 9.54 -29.78
C VAL A 472 -4.68 8.91 -29.95
N GLY A 473 -5.31 8.58 -28.82
CA GLY A 473 -6.68 8.06 -28.78
C GLY A 473 -7.75 9.12 -29.10
N PRO A 474 -8.99 8.68 -29.41
CA PRO A 474 -10.07 9.58 -29.78
C PRO A 474 -10.51 10.48 -28.61
N VAL A 475 -11.01 11.68 -28.94
CA VAL A 475 -11.48 12.68 -27.95
C VAL A 475 -12.96 13.01 -28.20
N ASP A 476 -13.79 12.86 -27.18
CA ASP A 476 -15.19 13.32 -27.13
C ASP A 476 -15.24 14.57 -26.25
N ASP A 477 -15.34 15.75 -26.88
CA ASP A 477 -15.29 17.04 -26.19
C ASP A 477 -16.67 17.67 -26.05
N ARG A 478 -17.15 17.73 -24.80
CA ARG A 478 -18.38 18.44 -24.40
C ARG A 478 -18.09 19.69 -23.60
N GLY A 479 -16.82 20.02 -23.40
CA GLY A 479 -16.38 21.20 -22.67
C GLY A 479 -16.43 22.48 -23.52
N ALA A 480 -15.83 23.54 -23.00
CA ALA A 480 -15.82 24.86 -23.66
C ALA A 480 -14.41 25.46 -23.69
N GLY A 481 -14.03 26.08 -24.80
CA GLY A 481 -12.72 26.75 -24.92
C GLY A 481 -11.52 25.80 -24.97
N ASN A 482 -11.74 24.48 -25.11
CA ASN A 482 -10.67 23.51 -25.20
C ASN A 482 -10.00 23.53 -26.58
N ARG A 483 -8.69 23.31 -26.60
CA ARG A 483 -7.93 23.07 -27.83
C ARG A 483 -7.58 21.59 -27.92
N VAL A 484 -8.22 20.88 -28.84
CA VAL A 484 -7.99 19.44 -29.06
C VAL A 484 -7.09 19.22 -30.28
N MET A 485 -6.02 18.46 -30.11
CA MET A 485 -5.04 18.12 -31.13
C MET A 485 -4.78 16.61 -31.13
N ARG A 486 -4.68 16.04 -32.32
CA ARG A 486 -4.18 14.67 -32.50
C ARG A 486 -2.66 14.68 -32.49
N ILE A 487 -2.06 13.72 -31.81
CA ILE A 487 -0.61 13.49 -31.79
C ILE A 487 -0.29 12.07 -32.25
N GLU A 488 0.97 11.82 -32.61
CA GLU A 488 1.47 10.47 -32.87
C GLU A 488 1.82 9.75 -31.56
N PRO A 489 1.80 8.40 -31.56
CA PRO A 489 2.36 7.60 -30.47
C PRO A 489 3.81 7.97 -30.16
N GLU A 490 4.27 7.69 -28.93
CA GLU A 490 5.69 7.80 -28.60
C GLU A 490 6.50 6.70 -29.32
N ASP A 491 7.73 7.05 -29.71
CA ASP A 491 8.67 6.15 -30.39
C ASP A 491 9.19 5.02 -29.50
#